data_AF-A0A7K3XU04-F1
#
_entry.id   AF-A0A7K3XU04-F1
#
_cell.length_a   1.000
_cell.length_b   1.000
_cell.length_c   1.000
_cell.angle_alpha   90.00
_cell.angle_beta   90.00
_cell.angle_gamma   90.00
#
_symmetry.space_group_name_H-M   'P 1'
#
loop_
_entity.id
_entity.type
_entity.pdbx_description
1 polymer ?
#
loop_
_entity_poly.entity_id
_entity_poly.type
_entity_poly.pdbx_seq_one_letter_code
_entity_poly.pdbx_strand_id
1 'polypeptide(L)'
;MSDVDIKRMARSVERGQGLTANAKRNLWMVTLLNPQQNGVPAGLTPDECAEWALKHWCLNESGGLRKSRGALVAYEIAPTTGTPHLQMLMCATNSGCTAERVLKAWPAADIEVVRDFSGAVDYIYKRGEYADKAFTQIVPARAMDNELVPNPQRSRRNKEKNSDS
;
A
#
# COMPACT_ATOMS: atom_id res chain seq x y z
N MET A 1 3.72 16.61 11.41
CA MET A 1 2.36 16.21 11.84
C MET A 1 2.47 15.61 13.24
N SER A 2 1.59 15.96 14.18
CA SER A 2 1.68 15.43 15.54
C SER A 2 1.02 14.05 15.66
N ASP A 3 1.38 13.27 16.69
CA ASP A 3 0.72 11.99 17.00
C ASP A 3 -0.80 12.16 17.24
N VAL A 4 -1.22 13.31 17.76
CA VAL A 4 -2.64 13.63 17.97
C VAL A 4 -3.37 13.79 16.64
N ASP A 5 -2.74 14.43 15.66
CA ASP A 5 -3.29 14.60 14.32
C ASP A 5 -3.44 13.26 13.61
N ILE A 6 -2.39 12.43 13.66
CA ILE A 6 -2.40 11.08 13.05
C ILE A 6 -3.54 10.24 13.65
N LYS A 7 -3.71 10.25 14.97
CA LYS A 7 -4.82 9.54 15.62
C LYS A 7 -6.19 10.07 15.20
N ARG A 8 -6.33 11.37 14.99
CA ARG A 8 -7.58 11.98 14.52
C ARG A 8 -7.88 11.58 13.07
N MET A 9 -6.88 11.60 12.20
CA MET A 9 -6.98 11.16 10.81
C MET A 9 -7.35 9.68 10.72
N ALA A 10 -6.66 8.82 11.48
CA ALA A 10 -6.94 7.39 11.53
C ALA A 10 -8.40 7.09 11.89
N ARG A 11 -8.93 7.75 12.92
CA ARG A 11 -10.35 7.61 13.29
C ARG A 11 -11.30 8.09 12.19
N SER A 12 -10.95 9.16 11.49
CA SER A 12 -11.76 9.68 10.38
C SER A 12 -11.80 8.68 9.21
N VAL A 13 -10.65 8.12 8.85
CA VAL A 13 -10.49 7.07 7.83
C VAL A 13 -11.32 5.84 8.22
N GLU A 14 -11.15 5.34 9.45
CA GLU A 14 -11.88 4.16 9.95
C GLU A 14 -13.39 4.38 9.88
N ARG A 15 -13.89 5.52 10.39
CA ARG A 15 -15.31 5.86 10.35
C ARG A 15 -15.83 5.99 8.91
N GLY A 16 -15.09 6.67 8.03
CA GLY A 16 -15.46 6.85 6.62
C GLY A 16 -15.60 5.53 5.87
N GLN A 17 -14.93 4.49 6.34
CA GLN A 17 -14.95 3.15 5.74
C GLN A 17 -15.82 2.15 6.52
N GLY A 18 -16.60 2.62 7.51
CA GLY A 18 -17.50 1.78 8.31
C GLY A 18 -16.78 0.82 9.26
N LEU A 19 -15.56 1.15 9.67
CA LEU A 19 -14.75 0.35 10.57
C LEU A 19 -14.95 0.77 12.03
N THR A 20 -14.86 -0.19 12.95
CA THR A 20 -14.71 0.11 14.38
C THR A 20 -13.35 0.78 14.64
N ALA A 21 -13.26 1.62 15.66
CA ALA A 21 -12.00 2.26 16.04
C ALA A 21 -10.87 1.24 16.26
N ASN A 22 -9.69 1.53 15.72
CA ASN A 22 -8.49 0.67 15.76
C ASN A 22 -8.68 -0.71 15.10
N ALA A 23 -9.61 -0.85 14.16
CA ALA A 23 -9.79 -2.10 13.41
C ALA A 23 -8.51 -2.46 12.65
N LYS A 24 -8.00 -3.67 12.88
CA LYS A 24 -6.85 -4.18 12.12
C LYS A 24 -7.30 -4.73 10.78
N ARG A 25 -6.56 -4.41 9.72
CA ARG A 25 -6.77 -4.89 8.35
C ARG A 25 -5.46 -5.38 7.75
N ASN A 26 -5.55 -6.41 6.92
CA ASN A 26 -4.38 -7.03 6.31
C ASN A 26 -3.90 -6.31 5.06
N LEU A 27 -4.79 -5.55 4.41
CA LEU A 27 -4.53 -4.92 3.13
C LEU A 27 -5.02 -3.47 3.17
N TRP A 28 -4.15 -2.57 2.73
CA TRP A 28 -4.43 -1.16 2.58
C TRP A 28 -3.96 -0.69 1.21
N MET A 29 -4.80 0.07 0.51
CA MET A 29 -4.39 0.90 -0.60
C MET A 29 -3.91 2.23 -0.02
N VAL A 30 -2.76 2.71 -0.49
CA VAL A 30 -2.14 3.92 -0.01
C VAL A 30 -1.72 4.74 -1.23
N THR A 31 -2.20 5.98 -1.29
CA THR A 31 -1.87 6.94 -2.33
C THR A 31 -1.12 8.10 -1.70
N LEU A 32 0.15 8.28 -2.07
CA LEU A 32 0.97 9.40 -1.59
C LEU A 32 1.27 10.35 -2.74
N LEU A 33 0.57 11.48 -2.77
CA LEU A 33 0.84 12.55 -3.72
C LEU A 33 2.17 13.26 -3.38
N ASN A 34 2.87 13.73 -4.41
CA ASN A 34 4.13 14.46 -4.29
C ASN A 34 5.10 13.81 -3.28
N PRO A 35 5.51 12.55 -3.51
CA PRO A 35 6.21 11.73 -2.52
C PRO A 35 7.41 12.43 -1.89
N GLN A 36 8.19 13.16 -2.70
CA GLN A 36 9.40 13.86 -2.24
C GLN A 36 9.12 15.08 -1.34
N GLN A 37 7.92 15.64 -1.40
CA GLN A 37 7.45 16.66 -0.46
C GLN A 37 6.89 16.04 0.82
N ASN A 38 6.62 14.74 0.80
CA ASN A 38 5.91 14.01 1.85
C ASN A 38 6.73 12.86 2.44
N GLY A 39 8.04 13.05 2.58
CA GLY A 39 8.93 12.17 3.34
C GLY A 39 9.71 11.13 2.55
N VAL A 40 9.52 11.05 1.23
CA VAL A 40 10.46 10.34 0.35
C VAL A 40 11.68 11.23 0.10
N PRO A 41 12.93 10.71 0.07
CA PRO A 41 14.11 11.52 -0.20
C PRO A 41 14.05 12.28 -1.54
N ALA A 42 14.50 13.53 -1.53
CA ALA A 42 14.63 14.35 -2.72
C ALA A 42 15.71 13.80 -3.68
N GLY A 43 15.55 14.07 -4.98
CA GLY A 43 16.54 13.69 -6.01
C GLY A 43 16.46 12.24 -6.48
N LEU A 44 15.65 11.39 -5.85
CA LEU A 44 15.36 10.05 -6.33
C LEU A 44 14.61 10.08 -7.66
N THR A 45 15.00 9.21 -8.59
CA THR A 45 14.24 8.87 -9.78
C THR A 45 12.90 8.20 -9.42
N PRO A 46 11.93 8.13 -10.35
CA PRO A 46 10.69 7.39 -10.14
C PRO A 46 10.88 5.93 -9.66
N ASP A 47 11.85 5.21 -10.23
CA ASP A 47 12.18 3.84 -9.83
C ASP A 47 12.72 3.77 -8.39
N GLU A 48 13.65 4.67 -8.06
CA GLU A 48 14.23 4.74 -6.71
C GLU A 48 13.19 5.16 -5.66
N CYS A 49 12.21 6.00 -6.02
CA CYS A 49 11.10 6.34 -5.14
C CYS A 49 10.26 5.08 -4.80
N ALA A 50 9.93 4.27 -5.80
CA ALA A 50 9.18 3.04 -5.59
C ALA A 50 9.97 2.03 -4.73
N GLU A 51 11.27 1.87 -5.01
CA GLU A 51 12.17 1.00 -4.24
C GLU A 51 12.33 1.48 -2.78
N TRP A 52 12.51 2.79 -2.58
CA TRP A 52 12.59 3.36 -1.24
C TRP A 52 11.31 3.09 -0.44
N ALA A 53 10.14 3.26 -1.06
CA ALA A 53 8.86 3.03 -0.41
C ALA A 53 8.64 1.56 -0.02
N LEU A 54 9.06 0.62 -0.87
CA LEU A 54 9.09 -0.81 -0.55
C LEU A 54 9.95 -1.07 0.69
N LYS A 55 11.18 -0.55 0.72
CA LYS A 55 12.11 -0.73 1.84
C LYS A 55 11.58 -0.13 3.13
N HIS A 56 11.04 1.10 3.07
CA HIS A 56 10.49 1.81 4.22
C HIS A 56 9.39 1.01 4.95
N TRP A 57 8.54 0.30 4.19
CA TRP A 57 7.49 -0.53 4.77
C TRP A 57 7.97 -1.91 5.21
N CYS A 58 8.74 -2.58 4.35
CA CYS A 58 9.04 -4.00 4.46
C CYS A 58 10.25 -4.29 5.34
N LEU A 59 11.17 -3.34 5.55
CA LEU A 59 12.39 -3.56 6.35
C LEU A 59 12.23 -3.12 7.81
N ASN A 60 12.87 -3.85 8.73
CA ASN A 60 13.07 -3.42 10.10
C ASN A 60 14.26 -2.45 10.21
N GLU A 61 14.54 -1.95 11.41
CA GLU A 61 15.60 -0.95 11.65
C GLU A 61 17.01 -1.47 11.35
N SER A 62 17.22 -2.80 11.38
CA SER A 62 18.49 -3.42 10.98
C SER A 62 18.56 -3.78 9.49
N GLY A 63 17.57 -3.37 8.69
CA GLY A 63 17.52 -3.66 7.25
C GLY A 63 17.04 -5.06 6.88
N GLY A 64 16.62 -5.87 7.85
CA GLY A 64 16.05 -7.20 7.61
C GLY A 64 14.57 -7.17 7.26
N LEU A 65 14.11 -8.12 6.46
CA LEU A 65 12.71 -8.23 6.05
C LEU A 65 11.78 -8.52 7.23
N ARG A 66 10.70 -7.74 7.35
CA ARG A 66 9.61 -8.00 8.29
C ARG A 66 8.73 -9.10 7.73
N LYS A 67 8.76 -10.28 8.37
CA LYS A 67 7.93 -11.45 7.99
C LYS A 67 6.42 -11.17 7.89
N SER A 68 5.94 -10.09 8.52
CA SER A 68 4.53 -9.68 8.52
C SER A 68 4.20 -8.53 7.55
N ARG A 69 5.15 -8.08 6.70
CA ARG A 69 4.94 -6.94 5.80
C ARG A 69 5.30 -7.32 4.38
N GLY A 70 4.46 -6.87 3.46
CA GLY A 70 4.73 -6.88 2.02
C GLY A 70 4.14 -5.63 1.40
N ALA A 71 4.57 -5.31 0.19
CA ALA A 71 3.98 -4.22 -0.57
C ALA A 71 4.16 -4.45 -2.07
N LEU A 72 3.27 -3.85 -2.86
CA LEU A 72 3.39 -3.65 -4.29
C LEU A 72 3.29 -2.14 -4.53
N VAL A 73 4.26 -1.56 -5.22
CA VAL A 73 4.37 -0.11 -5.38
C VAL A 73 4.54 0.25 -6.84
N ALA A 74 3.71 1.17 -7.33
CA ALA A 74 3.89 1.86 -8.59
C ALA A 74 4.18 3.34 -8.32
N TYR A 75 5.06 3.92 -9.14
CA TYR A 75 5.17 5.37 -9.27
C TYR A 75 4.38 5.78 -10.51
N GLU A 76 3.49 6.74 -10.32
CA GLU A 76 2.57 7.23 -11.34
C GLU A 76 2.69 8.75 -11.46
N ILE A 77 2.56 9.29 -12.67
CA ILE A 77 2.36 10.72 -12.89
C ILE A 77 0.95 10.91 -13.42
N ALA A 78 0.12 11.63 -12.65
CA ALA A 78 -1.25 11.90 -13.04
C ALA A 78 -1.29 12.64 -14.38
N PRO A 79 -2.01 12.13 -15.39
CA PRO A 79 -1.89 12.63 -16.76
C PRO A 79 -2.39 14.06 -16.94
N THR A 80 -3.43 14.44 -16.21
CA THR A 80 -4.06 15.77 -16.33
C THR A 80 -3.33 16.84 -15.54
N THR A 81 -2.85 16.50 -14.34
CA THR A 81 -2.25 17.47 -13.41
C THR A 81 -0.73 17.44 -13.39
N GLY A 82 -0.11 16.43 -14.01
CA GLY A 82 1.32 16.17 -13.89
C GLY A 82 1.76 15.78 -12.47
N THR A 83 0.82 15.47 -11.57
CA THR A 83 1.13 15.24 -10.15
C THR A 83 1.77 13.86 -9.97
N PRO A 84 3.03 13.78 -9.51
CA PRO A 84 3.65 12.51 -9.18
C PRO A 84 3.03 11.92 -7.93
N HIS A 85 2.85 10.61 -7.90
CA HIS A 85 2.34 9.91 -6.74
C HIS A 85 2.86 8.47 -6.66
N LEU A 86 2.99 7.99 -5.43
CA LEU A 86 3.17 6.56 -5.17
C LEU A 86 1.79 5.93 -4.96
N GLN A 87 1.47 4.94 -5.77
CA GLN A 87 0.31 4.08 -5.60
C GLN A 87 0.78 2.75 -5.01
N MET A 88 0.31 2.42 -3.81
CA MET A 88 0.86 1.32 -3.02
C MET A 88 -0.23 0.40 -2.50
N LEU A 89 -0.10 -0.90 -2.75
CA LEU A 89 -0.83 -1.93 -2.03
C LEU A 89 0.04 -2.44 -0.89
N MET A 90 -0.34 -2.15 0.35
CA MET A 90 0.40 -2.52 1.55
C MET A 90 -0.23 -3.72 2.26
N CYS A 91 0.59 -4.72 2.53
CA CYS A 91 0.22 -5.94 3.23
C CYS A 91 0.76 -5.96 4.66
N ALA A 92 -0.08 -6.39 5.61
CA ALA A 92 0.24 -6.63 7.01
C ALA A 92 -0.20 -8.06 7.40
N THR A 93 0.58 -9.07 7.04
CA THR A 93 0.20 -10.47 7.17
C THR A 93 0.14 -10.91 8.64
N ASN A 94 -0.79 -11.83 8.94
CA ASN A 94 -1.07 -12.50 10.22
C ASN A 94 -1.67 -11.63 11.33
N SER A 95 -1.18 -10.40 11.53
CA SER A 95 -1.65 -9.53 12.62
C SER A 95 -2.51 -8.35 12.15
N GLY A 96 -2.50 -8.03 10.85
CA GLY A 96 -3.08 -6.81 10.32
C GLY A 96 -2.42 -5.55 10.87
N CYS A 97 -2.86 -4.39 10.39
CA CYS A 97 -2.53 -3.12 11.02
C CYS A 97 -3.72 -2.15 10.96
N THR A 98 -3.71 -1.21 11.91
CA THR A 98 -4.70 -0.13 12.00
C THR A 98 -4.38 0.97 10.99
N ALA A 99 -5.37 1.84 10.71
CA ALA A 99 -5.16 3.05 9.92
C ALA A 99 -4.04 3.92 10.52
N GLU A 100 -3.99 4.05 11.85
CA GLU A 100 -2.93 4.79 12.56
C GLU A 100 -1.54 4.27 12.21
N ARG A 101 -1.35 2.95 12.14
CA ARG A 101 -0.03 2.37 11.83
C ARG A 101 0.40 2.66 10.40
N VAL A 102 -0.55 2.69 9.46
CA VAL A 102 -0.28 3.06 8.06
C VAL A 102 0.06 4.55 7.97
N LEU A 103 -0.73 5.42 8.60
CA LEU A 103 -0.50 6.86 8.61
C LEU A 103 0.79 7.26 9.37
N LYS A 104 1.23 6.47 10.35
CA LYS A 104 2.56 6.67 10.95
C LYS A 104 3.69 6.42 9.97
N ALA A 105 3.51 5.49 9.02
CA ALA A 105 4.48 5.27 7.94
C ALA A 105 4.34 6.32 6.83
N TRP A 106 3.10 6.79 6.59
CA TRP A 106 2.74 7.69 5.49
C TRP A 106 1.78 8.79 5.95
N PRO A 107 2.26 9.83 6.66
CA PRO A 107 1.37 10.80 7.33
C PRO A 107 0.48 11.62 6.40
N ALA A 108 0.92 11.86 5.16
CA ALA A 108 0.19 12.66 4.17
C ALA A 108 -0.56 11.80 3.13
N ALA A 109 -0.59 10.48 3.30
CA ALA A 109 -1.23 9.60 2.33
C ALA A 109 -2.75 9.55 2.54
N ASP A 110 -3.46 9.40 1.43
CA ASP A 110 -4.82 8.88 1.44
C ASP A 110 -4.78 7.35 1.52
N ILE A 111 -5.64 6.76 2.36
CA ILE A 111 -5.60 5.33 2.64
C ILE A 111 -6.99 4.68 2.68
N GLU A 112 -7.08 3.51 2.07
CA GLU A 112 -8.31 2.74 1.95
C GLU A 112 -8.10 1.27 2.28
N VAL A 113 -9.10 0.62 2.85
CA VAL A 113 -9.11 -0.82 3.08
C VAL A 113 -9.42 -1.52 1.77
N VAL A 114 -8.53 -2.42 1.37
CA VAL A 114 -8.71 -3.22 0.16
C VAL A 114 -9.65 -4.38 0.47
N ARG A 115 -10.74 -4.48 -0.30
CA ARG A 115 -11.74 -5.56 -0.19
C ARG A 115 -11.50 -6.68 -1.19
N ASP A 116 -11.03 -6.33 -2.39
CA ASP A 116 -10.65 -7.27 -3.43
C ASP A 116 -9.14 -7.17 -3.71
N PHE A 117 -8.42 -8.22 -3.34
CA PHE A 117 -6.97 -8.29 -3.53
C PHE A 117 -6.59 -8.38 -5.01
N SER A 118 -7.30 -9.18 -5.81
CA SER A 118 -6.97 -9.37 -7.21
C SER A 118 -7.22 -8.09 -7.99
N GLY A 119 -8.38 -7.45 -7.80
CA GLY A 119 -8.66 -6.14 -8.36
C GLY A 119 -7.66 -5.08 -7.93
N ALA A 120 -7.19 -5.08 -6.67
CA ALA A 120 -6.16 -4.15 -6.23
C ALA A 120 -4.80 -4.40 -6.90
N VAL A 121 -4.39 -5.66 -7.08
CA VAL A 121 -3.16 -6.00 -7.82
C VAL A 121 -3.26 -5.56 -9.28
N ASP A 122 -4.39 -5.84 -9.92
CA ASP A 122 -4.63 -5.41 -11.30
C ASP A 122 -4.71 -3.89 -11.44
N TYR A 123 -5.25 -3.19 -10.43
CA TYR A 123 -5.26 -1.73 -10.37
C TYR A 123 -3.85 -1.13 -10.27
N ILE A 124 -2.95 -1.72 -9.46
CA ILE A 124 -1.57 -1.25 -9.35
C ILE A 124 -0.79 -1.52 -10.64
N TYR A 125 -0.94 -2.72 -11.22
CA TYR A 125 -0.28 -3.07 -12.48
C TYR A 125 -0.95 -2.46 -13.73
N LYS A 126 -2.11 -1.81 -13.58
CA LYS A 126 -2.97 -1.34 -14.68
C LYS A 126 -3.27 -2.46 -15.69
N ARG A 127 -3.83 -3.56 -15.21
CA ARG A 127 -4.26 -4.72 -16.01
C ARG A 127 -5.76 -4.75 -16.20
N GLY A 128 -6.23 -5.52 -17.19
CA GLY A 128 -7.65 -5.72 -17.44
C GLY A 128 -8.38 -4.40 -17.70
N GLU A 129 -9.45 -4.15 -16.94
CA GLU A 129 -10.25 -2.92 -17.02
C GLU A 129 -9.47 -1.63 -16.70
N TYR A 130 -8.28 -1.75 -16.11
CA TYR A 130 -7.42 -0.61 -15.75
C TYR A 130 -6.32 -0.30 -16.77
N ALA A 131 -6.19 -1.11 -17.83
CA ALA A 131 -5.10 -0.99 -18.81
C ALA A 131 -5.18 0.27 -19.70
N ASP A 132 -6.38 0.78 -19.92
CA ASP A 132 -6.64 1.88 -20.88
C ASP A 132 -6.75 3.28 -20.24
N LYS A 133 -6.13 3.50 -19.08
CA LYS A 133 -5.95 4.88 -18.59
C LYS A 133 -4.74 5.50 -19.30
N ALA A 134 -4.96 5.86 -20.57
CA ALA A 134 -4.01 6.59 -21.39
C ALA A 134 -3.35 7.73 -20.58
N PHE A 135 -2.03 7.85 -20.75
CA PHE A 135 -1.17 8.96 -20.30
C PHE A 135 -0.57 8.92 -18.89
N THR A 136 -0.88 7.93 -18.04
CA THR A 136 -0.11 7.80 -16.78
C THR A 136 1.27 7.23 -17.10
N GLN A 137 2.34 8.01 -16.91
CA GLN A 137 3.70 7.46 -16.91
C GLN A 137 3.82 6.57 -15.66
N ILE A 138 3.84 5.26 -15.88
CA ILE A 138 3.92 4.26 -14.83
C ILE A 138 5.33 3.69 -14.86
N VAL A 139 6.06 3.84 -13.77
CA VAL A 139 7.13 2.89 -13.48
C VAL A 139 6.45 1.56 -13.19
N PRO A 140 6.82 0.46 -13.89
CA PRO A 140 6.23 -0.85 -13.66
C PRO A 140 6.22 -1.19 -12.17
N ALA A 141 5.08 -1.64 -11.67
CA ALA A 141 4.94 -1.88 -10.26
C ALA A 141 5.93 -2.95 -9.76
N ARG A 142 6.54 -2.69 -8.61
CA ARG A 142 7.55 -3.55 -8.00
C ARG A 142 7.06 -4.11 -6.68
N ALA A 143 7.39 -5.36 -6.42
CA ALA A 143 7.25 -6.00 -5.11
C ALA A 143 8.64 -6.21 -4.49
N MET A 144 8.70 -6.32 -3.17
CA MET A 144 9.94 -6.69 -2.47
C MET A 144 10.27 -8.16 -2.79
N ASP A 145 11.52 -8.47 -3.15
CA ASP A 145 11.98 -9.82 -3.55
C ASP A 145 11.18 -10.47 -4.71
N ASN A 146 10.71 -9.66 -5.67
CA ASN A 146 9.95 -10.09 -6.87
C ASN A 146 8.56 -10.71 -6.60
N GLU A 147 8.15 -10.91 -5.34
CA GLU A 147 6.84 -11.45 -5.00
C GLU A 147 6.10 -10.59 -3.97
N LEU A 148 4.85 -10.25 -4.27
CA LEU A 148 3.97 -9.64 -3.28
C LEU A 148 3.66 -10.68 -2.20
N VAL A 149 3.96 -10.37 -0.93
CA VAL A 149 3.62 -11.25 0.19
C VAL A 149 2.10 -11.52 0.17
N PRO A 150 1.66 -12.77 -0.06
CA PRO A 150 0.24 -13.09 -0.21
C PRO A 150 -0.52 -12.88 1.10
N ASN A 151 -1.78 -12.46 1.01
CA ASN A 151 -2.68 -12.37 2.18
C ASN A 151 -2.88 -13.78 2.81
N PRO A 152 -2.58 -14.00 4.11
CA PRO A 152 -2.78 -15.28 4.78
C PRO A 152 -4.26 -15.70 4.92
N GLN A 153 -5.24 -14.81 4.68
CA GLN A 153 -6.63 -15.26 4.52
C GLN A 153 -6.83 -16.11 3.25
N ARG A 154 -5.95 -15.99 2.26
CA ARG A 154 -5.91 -16.84 1.06
C ARG A 154 -5.44 -18.26 1.40
N SER A 155 -4.50 -18.41 2.33
CA SER A 155 -4.00 -19.74 2.73
C SER A 155 -5.01 -20.50 3.60
N ARG A 156 -5.81 -19.81 4.42
CA ARG A 156 -6.95 -20.43 5.14
C ARG A 156 -8.08 -20.83 4.19
N ARG A 157 -8.52 -19.95 3.28
CA ARG A 157 -9.58 -20.26 2.30
C ARG A 157 -9.19 -21.39 1.34
N ASN A 158 -7.93 -21.49 0.92
CA ASN A 158 -7.46 -22.59 0.07
C ASN A 158 -7.27 -23.89 0.86
N LYS A 159 -6.95 -23.83 2.15
CA LYS A 159 -6.93 -25.04 3.01
C LYS A 159 -8.34 -25.58 3.26
N GLU A 160 -9.31 -24.70 3.51
CA GLU A 160 -10.72 -25.08 3.70
C GLU A 160 -11.35 -25.62 2.40
N LYS A 161 -10.96 -25.10 1.22
CA LYS A 161 -11.42 -25.65 -0.07
C LYS A 161 -10.81 -27.00 -0.44
N ASN A 162 -9.60 -27.31 0.02
CA ASN A 162 -8.91 -28.58 -0.28
C ASN A 162 -9.13 -29.66 0.80
N SER A 163 -9.84 -29.35 1.89
CA SER A 163 -10.23 -30.35 2.89
C SER A 163 -11.59 -31.00 2.61
N ASP A 164 -12.31 -30.52 1.58
CA ASP A 164 -13.58 -31.06 1.10
C ASP A 164 -13.45 -31.74 -0.28
N SER A 165 -12.30 -32.32 -0.60
CA SER A 165 -12.07 -33.11 -1.83
C SER A 165 -11.41 -34.45 -1.54
#